data_AF-A0A7U9XIK8-F1
#
_entry.id   AF-A0A7U9XIK8-F1
#
_cell.length_a   1.000
_cell.length_b   1.000
_cell.length_c   1.000
_cell.angle_alpha   90.00
_cell.angle_beta   90.00
_cell.angle_gamma   90.00
#
_symmetry.space_group_name_H-M   'P 1'
#
loop_
_entity.id
_entity.type
_entity.pdbx_description
1 polymer ?
#
loop_
_entity_poly.entity_id
_entity_poly.type
_entity_poly.pdbx_seq_one_letter_code
_entity_poly.pdbx_strand_id
1 'polypeptide(L)'
;MKRRIANIILTSVLVAVIGCNASTASTSNVSRNDIIIDNVGIGIMQMVKDSIRVHHSKTQEDFDSLTSVIENRNDRIIIEMIDATVLDDDGNGSDSFGFYVKYDSGRYSKGDKVRSIFVYNPDTNYFDDIVCRVDALIE
;
A
#
# COMPACT_ATOMS: atom_id res chain seq x y z
N MET A 1 48.70 -19.07 13.96
CA MET A 1 48.01 -19.83 12.88
C MET A 1 47.25 -18.83 12.01
N LYS A 2 47.61 -18.73 10.72
CA LYS A 2 46.99 -17.85 9.70
C LYS A 2 45.83 -18.63 9.06
N ARG A 3 44.61 -18.09 8.93
CA ARG A 3 43.94 -17.52 7.73
C ARG A 3 42.43 -17.73 7.96
N ARG A 4 41.44 -17.01 7.45
CA ARG A 4 41.23 -15.72 6.77
C ARG A 4 39.69 -15.56 6.75
N ILE A 5 39.21 -14.33 6.88
CA ILE A 5 37.81 -13.88 6.79
C ILE A 5 37.20 -14.27 5.43
N ALA A 6 35.95 -14.75 5.42
CA ALA A 6 35.14 -14.89 4.21
C ALA A 6 33.82 -14.12 4.39
N ASN A 7 33.77 -12.90 3.86
CA ASN A 7 32.54 -12.16 3.63
C ASN A 7 31.89 -12.72 2.36
N ILE A 8 30.67 -13.23 2.45
CA ILE A 8 29.88 -13.63 1.27
C ILE A 8 29.02 -12.44 0.87
N ILE A 9 29.49 -11.69 -0.12
CA ILE A 9 28.69 -10.73 -0.89
C ILE A 9 28.11 -11.51 -2.07
N LEU A 10 26.79 -11.71 -2.09
CA LEU A 10 26.10 -12.30 -3.24
C LEU A 10 25.43 -11.16 -4.02
N THR A 11 26.00 -10.81 -5.16
CA THR A 11 25.46 -9.79 -6.07
C THR A 11 25.58 -10.26 -7.51
N SER A 12 24.56 -9.89 -8.31
CA SER A 12 24.40 -10.00 -9.76
C SER A 12 24.02 -11.40 -10.27
N VAL A 13 23.07 -11.56 -11.20
CA VAL A 13 23.06 -10.95 -12.53
C VAL A 13 21.63 -10.78 -13.07
N LEU A 14 21.38 -9.62 -13.69
CA LEU A 14 20.26 -9.29 -14.56
C LEU A 14 20.58 -9.80 -15.98
N VAL A 15 19.68 -10.55 -16.62
CA VAL A 15 19.69 -10.77 -18.08
C VAL A 15 18.30 -10.44 -18.62
N ALA A 16 18.30 -9.72 -19.74
CA ALA A 16 17.17 -8.98 -20.27
C ALA A 16 16.82 -9.44 -21.71
N VAL A 17 15.56 -9.13 -22.09
CA VAL A 17 14.98 -8.92 -23.45
C VAL A 17 14.84 -10.20 -24.31
N ILE A 18 13.82 -10.51 -25.13
CA ILE A 18 12.92 -9.73 -26.01
C ILE A 18 11.63 -10.55 -26.27
N GLY A 19 10.48 -9.89 -26.23
CA GLY A 19 9.23 -10.32 -26.87
C GLY A 19 8.48 -9.10 -27.39
N CYS A 20 8.65 -8.81 -28.69
CA CYS A 20 8.15 -7.65 -29.41
C CYS A 20 6.63 -7.46 -29.33
N ASN A 21 6.19 -6.20 -29.32
CA ASN A 21 5.13 -5.71 -30.20
C ASN A 21 5.46 -4.26 -30.57
N ALA A 22 6.03 -4.08 -31.76
CA ALA A 22 6.22 -2.79 -32.38
C ALA A 22 4.87 -2.36 -32.99
N SER A 23 4.21 -1.38 -32.39
CA SER A 23 3.11 -0.66 -33.04
C SER A 23 3.73 0.38 -33.96
N THR A 24 3.69 0.14 -35.27
CA THR A 24 4.04 1.12 -36.29
C THR A 24 3.08 2.30 -36.18
N ALA A 25 3.54 3.43 -35.64
CA ALA A 25 2.79 4.67 -35.67
C ALA A 25 3.06 5.37 -37.02
N SER A 26 2.03 5.39 -37.86
CA SER A 26 1.99 6.15 -39.09
C SER A 26 2.19 7.63 -38.80
N THR A 27 3.14 8.26 -39.51
CA THR A 27 3.30 9.71 -39.56
C THR A 27 2.06 10.34 -40.20
N SER A 28 1.20 10.95 -39.39
CA SER A 28 0.27 11.98 -39.86
C SER A 28 0.75 13.33 -39.33
N ASN A 29 1.27 14.16 -40.24
CA ASN A 29 1.58 15.55 -39.97
C ASN A 29 0.27 16.27 -39.60
N VAL A 30 0.09 16.63 -38.33
CA VAL A 30 -0.91 17.61 -37.92
C VAL A 30 -0.24 18.72 -37.14
N SER A 31 -0.56 19.93 -37.56
CA SER A 31 0.00 21.23 -37.19
C SER A 31 0.21 21.42 -35.69
N ARG A 32 1.32 22.09 -35.37
CA ARG A 32 1.63 22.72 -34.08
C ARG A 32 0.41 23.47 -33.53
N ASN A 33 -0.01 23.09 -32.34
CA ASN A 33 -0.61 23.96 -31.33
C ASN A 33 0.10 23.63 -30.01
N ASP A 34 1.30 24.18 -29.84
CA ASP A 34 1.89 24.33 -28.51
C ASP A 34 0.97 25.28 -27.72
N ILE A 35 0.73 24.99 -26.44
CA ILE A 35 -0.10 25.72 -25.46
C ILE A 35 -1.53 25.14 -25.30
N ILE A 36 -1.67 24.19 -24.36
CA ILE A 36 -2.80 23.84 -23.44
C ILE A 36 -2.64 22.34 -23.12
N ILE A 37 -1.57 21.93 -22.42
CA ILE A 37 -1.47 20.54 -21.90
C ILE A 37 -1.03 20.53 -20.43
N ASP A 38 -0.32 21.56 -19.96
CA ASP A 38 0.15 21.59 -18.57
C ASP A 38 -0.97 21.75 -17.53
N ASN A 39 -1.93 22.67 -17.72
CA ASN A 39 -2.97 22.89 -16.71
C ASN A 39 -3.99 21.74 -16.59
N VAL A 40 -4.30 21.04 -17.68
CA VAL A 40 -5.22 19.89 -17.67
C VAL A 40 -4.54 18.68 -17.05
N GLY A 41 -3.27 18.41 -17.37
CA GLY A 41 -2.49 17.35 -16.75
C GLY A 41 -2.29 17.56 -15.25
N ILE A 42 -1.97 18.79 -14.82
CA ILE A 42 -1.85 19.15 -13.40
C ILE A 42 -3.20 19.01 -12.68
N GLY A 43 -4.29 19.46 -13.29
CA GLY A 43 -5.64 19.33 -12.73
C GLY A 43 -6.09 17.87 -12.54
N ILE A 44 -5.81 17.00 -13.51
CA ILE A 44 -6.11 15.57 -13.42
C ILE A 44 -5.26 14.90 -12.34
N MET A 45 -3.96 15.20 -12.25
CA MET A 45 -3.11 14.66 -11.17
C MET A 45 -3.58 15.11 -9.79
N GLN A 46 -4.05 16.36 -9.66
CA GLN A 46 -4.56 16.87 -8.39
C GLN A 46 -5.87 16.19 -8.00
N MET A 47 -6.81 15.99 -8.94
CA MET A 47 -8.05 15.24 -8.67
C MET A 47 -7.78 13.79 -8.25
N VAL A 48 -6.82 13.10 -8.90
CA VAL A 48 -6.41 11.74 -8.50
C VAL A 48 -5.80 11.75 -7.10
N LYS A 49 -4.94 12.73 -6.79
CA LYS A 49 -4.35 12.88 -5.46
C LYS A 49 -5.41 13.11 -4.37
N ASP A 50 -6.45 13.87 -4.66
CA ASP A 50 -7.52 14.16 -3.69
C ASP A 50 -8.51 12.99 -3.53
N SER A 51 -8.52 12.05 -4.48
CA SER A 51 -9.36 10.84 -4.46
C SER A 51 -8.82 9.71 -3.59
N ILE A 52 -7.53 9.75 -3.22
CA ILE A 52 -6.87 8.69 -2.43
C ILE A 52 -6.25 9.29 -1.17
N ARG A 53 -6.54 8.70 -0.01
CA ARG A 53 -5.89 9.05 1.25
C ARG A 53 -5.30 7.82 1.92
N VAL A 54 -4.05 7.95 2.33
CA VAL A 54 -3.31 6.89 3.02
C VAL A 54 -3.04 7.36 4.44
N HIS A 55 -3.46 6.56 5.41
CA HIS A 55 -3.33 6.82 6.84
C HIS A 55 -2.54 5.70 7.50
N HIS A 56 -1.75 6.05 8.50
CA HIS A 56 -1.02 5.08 9.32
C HIS A 56 -1.40 5.32 10.78
N SER A 57 -2.20 4.42 11.34
CA SER A 57 -2.67 4.52 12.72
C SER A 57 -1.58 4.02 13.66
N LYS A 58 -0.72 4.94 14.10
CA LYS A 58 0.38 4.65 15.05
C LYS A 58 0.04 5.02 16.47
N THR A 59 -1.05 5.75 16.67
CA THR A 59 -1.59 6.22 17.94
C THR A 59 -3.09 6.04 17.98
N GLN A 60 -3.68 5.99 19.18
CA GLN A 60 -5.13 6.02 19.32
C GLN A 60 -5.74 7.29 18.71
N GLU A 61 -5.06 8.44 18.81
CA GLU A 61 -5.52 9.69 18.20
C GLU A 61 -5.57 9.60 16.66
N ASP A 62 -4.60 8.94 16.04
CA ASP A 62 -4.61 8.70 14.59
C ASP A 62 -5.86 7.89 14.20
N PHE A 63 -6.15 6.81 14.93
CA PHE A 63 -7.31 5.94 14.71
C PHE A 63 -8.65 6.68 14.93
N ASP A 64 -8.77 7.39 16.05
CA ASP A 64 -9.97 8.16 16.39
C ASP A 64 -10.25 9.23 15.32
N SER A 65 -9.20 9.89 14.83
CA SER A 65 -9.32 10.87 13.74
C SER A 65 -9.76 10.22 12.43
N LEU A 66 -9.24 9.02 12.12
CA LEU A 66 -9.51 8.29 10.89
C LEU A 66 -10.96 7.79 10.81
N THR A 67 -11.56 7.45 11.95
CA THR A 67 -12.98 7.04 12.02
C THR A 67 -13.88 8.06 11.31
N SER A 68 -13.74 9.34 11.66
CA SER A 68 -14.52 10.42 11.04
C SER A 68 -14.25 10.57 9.54
N VAL A 69 -13.03 10.29 9.09
CA VAL A 69 -12.63 10.35 7.68
C VAL A 69 -13.28 9.22 6.89
N ILE A 70 -13.32 8.01 7.44
CA ILE A 70 -13.91 6.83 6.81
C ILE A 70 -15.43 6.98 6.69
N GLU A 71 -16.10 7.48 7.73
CA GLU A 71 -17.55 7.68 7.74
C GLU A 71 -18.02 8.83 6.84
N ASN A 72 -17.10 9.68 6.38
CA ASN A 72 -17.39 10.82 5.50
C ASN A 72 -16.51 10.80 4.24
N ARG A 73 -16.15 9.60 3.76
CA ARG A 73 -15.18 9.44 2.66
C ARG A 73 -15.74 9.88 1.32
N ASN A 74 -17.04 9.68 1.06
CA ASN A 74 -17.75 10.18 -0.13
C ASN A 74 -16.98 9.85 -1.44
N ASP A 75 -16.93 8.57 -1.78
CA ASP A 75 -16.27 8.01 -2.97
C ASP A 75 -14.72 8.10 -2.96
N ARG A 76 -14.11 8.65 -1.91
CA ARG A 76 -12.65 8.62 -1.74
C ARG A 76 -12.17 7.24 -1.31
N ILE A 77 -11.07 6.81 -1.92
CA ILE A 77 -10.34 5.61 -1.51
C ILE A 77 -9.56 5.95 -0.24
N ILE A 78 -9.91 5.31 0.86
CA ILE A 78 -9.18 5.39 2.12
C ILE A 78 -8.39 4.10 2.32
N ILE A 79 -7.10 4.25 2.61
CA ILE A 79 -6.19 3.15 2.91
C ILE A 79 -5.67 3.36 4.33
N GLU A 80 -5.95 2.42 5.23
CA GLU A 80 -5.38 2.39 6.59
C GLU A 80 -4.21 1.42 6.64
N MET A 81 -3.16 1.79 7.38
CA MET A 81 -2.08 0.90 7.77
C MET A 81 -1.98 0.84 9.29
N ILE A 82 -1.90 -0.38 9.83
CA ILE A 82 -1.63 -0.63 11.25
C ILE A 82 -0.46 -1.60 11.41
N ASP A 83 0.27 -1.46 12.50
CA ASP A 83 1.33 -2.38 12.91
C ASP A 83 0.88 -3.12 14.19
N ALA A 84 0.80 -4.44 14.12
CA ALA A 84 0.34 -5.27 15.25
C ALA A 84 1.22 -6.51 15.44
N THR A 85 1.13 -7.10 16.63
CA THR A 85 1.89 -8.29 17.02
C THR A 85 0.96 -9.49 17.16
N VAL A 86 1.35 -10.64 16.61
CA VAL A 86 0.66 -11.92 16.84
C VAL A 86 0.94 -12.40 18.26
N LEU A 87 -0.10 -12.66 19.04
CA LEU A 87 -0.03 -12.93 20.47
C LEU A 87 -0.03 -14.43 20.81
N ASP A 88 -0.62 -15.26 19.96
CA ASP A 88 -0.77 -16.70 20.18
C ASP A 88 -0.74 -17.52 18.88
N ASP A 89 -0.69 -18.84 19.04
CA ASP A 89 -0.61 -19.81 17.95
C ASP A 89 -1.94 -19.93 17.17
N ASP A 90 -3.02 -19.34 17.70
CA ASP A 90 -4.29 -19.25 17.00
C ASP A 90 -4.32 -18.07 16.02
N GLY A 91 -3.29 -17.24 15.98
CA GLY A 91 -3.22 -16.05 15.11
C GLY A 91 -4.00 -14.86 15.64
N ASN A 92 -4.29 -14.81 16.94
CA ASN A 92 -4.85 -13.61 17.56
C ASN A 92 -3.75 -12.56 17.67
N GLY A 93 -3.99 -11.35 17.20
CA GLY A 93 -3.04 -10.24 17.24
C GLY A 93 -3.62 -9.01 17.90
N SER A 94 -2.72 -8.11 18.31
CA SER A 94 -3.07 -6.79 18.82
C SER A 94 -2.04 -5.75 18.40
N ASP A 95 -2.50 -4.54 18.13
CA ASP A 95 -1.62 -3.38 18.04
C ASP A 95 -1.19 -2.87 19.45
N SER A 96 -0.44 -1.77 19.48
CA SER A 96 0.03 -1.17 20.73
C SER A 96 -1.06 -0.51 21.60
N PHE A 97 -2.28 -0.35 21.09
CA PHE A 97 -3.41 0.27 21.80
C PHE A 97 -4.47 -0.74 22.24
N GLY A 98 -4.34 -2.00 21.83
CA GLY A 98 -5.23 -3.09 22.23
C GLY A 98 -6.28 -3.44 21.19
N PHE A 99 -6.19 -2.92 19.96
CA PHE A 99 -7.10 -3.27 18.88
C PHE A 99 -6.81 -4.66 18.35
N TYR A 100 -7.85 -5.49 18.32
CA TYR A 100 -7.77 -6.88 17.91
C TYR A 100 -7.63 -7.03 16.39
N VAL A 101 -6.74 -7.92 15.96
CA VAL A 101 -6.59 -8.32 14.56
C VAL A 101 -6.45 -9.83 14.48
N LYS A 102 -7.22 -10.48 13.61
CA LYS A 102 -7.03 -11.91 13.29
C LYS A 102 -6.05 -12.07 12.14
N TYR A 103 -5.04 -12.92 12.32
CA TYR A 103 -4.08 -13.33 11.31
C TYR A 103 -4.25 -14.80 10.92
N ASP A 104 -3.81 -15.13 9.71
CA ASP A 104 -3.73 -16.50 9.22
C ASP A 104 -2.59 -17.25 9.95
N SER A 105 -2.96 -18.19 10.82
CA SER A 105 -2.01 -18.99 11.62
C SER A 105 -1.16 -19.95 10.79
N GLY A 106 -1.52 -20.21 9.52
CA GLY A 106 -0.67 -20.94 8.59
C GLY A 106 0.46 -20.08 7.99
N ARG A 107 0.36 -18.75 8.11
CA ARG A 107 1.29 -17.77 7.53
C ARG A 107 2.09 -16.99 8.56
N TYR A 108 1.51 -16.72 9.73
CA TYR A 108 2.11 -15.92 10.78
C TYR A 108 2.15 -16.69 12.09
N SER A 109 3.24 -16.53 12.84
CA SER A 109 3.50 -17.20 14.11
C SER A 109 3.44 -16.21 15.26
N LYS A 110 3.19 -16.72 16.47
CA LYS A 110 3.29 -15.92 17.71
C LYS A 110 4.61 -15.14 17.78
N GLY A 111 4.49 -13.86 18.09
CA GLY A 111 5.62 -12.92 18.19
C GLY A 111 5.92 -12.18 16.89
N ASP A 112 5.36 -12.61 15.76
CA ASP A 112 5.50 -11.89 14.50
C ASP A 112 4.87 -10.51 14.61
N LYS A 113 5.57 -9.51 14.10
CA LYS A 113 5.00 -8.19 13.84
C LYS A 113 4.52 -8.14 12.40
N VAL A 114 3.31 -7.65 12.22
CA VAL A 114 2.63 -7.65 10.93
C VAL A 114 2.07 -6.25 10.67
N ARG A 115 2.43 -5.68 9.52
CA ARG A 115 1.73 -4.52 8.97
C ARG A 115 0.51 -5.01 8.21
N SER A 116 -0.65 -4.53 8.62
CA SER A 116 -1.92 -4.80 7.95
C SER A 116 -2.37 -3.54 7.21
N ILE A 117 -2.73 -3.70 5.95
CA ILE A 117 -3.20 -2.62 5.07
C ILE A 117 -4.65 -2.90 4.73
N PHE A 118 -5.55 -1.99 5.08
CA PHE A 118 -6.98 -2.08 4.80
C PHE A 118 -7.37 -1.04 3.76
N VAL A 119 -8.13 -1.47 2.75
CA VAL A 119 -8.76 -0.58 1.77
C VAL A 119 -10.26 -0.61 2.00
N TYR A 120 -10.83 0.55 2.32
CA TYR A 120 -12.27 0.69 2.55
C TYR A 120 -13.03 0.79 1.22
N ASN A 121 -14.25 0.27 1.21
CA ASN A 121 -15.14 0.35 0.07
C ASN A 121 -15.49 1.81 -0.23
N PRO A 122 -15.07 2.40 -1.38
CA PRO A 122 -15.40 3.79 -1.67
C PRO A 122 -16.90 4.02 -1.86
N ASP A 123 -17.67 2.97 -2.21
CA ASP A 123 -19.10 3.07 -2.55
C ASP A 123 -20.02 3.19 -1.32
N THR A 124 -19.48 2.96 -0.13
CA THR A 124 -20.21 3.10 1.14
C THR A 124 -19.48 4.05 2.07
N ASN A 125 -20.05 4.35 3.23
CA ASN A 125 -19.39 5.10 4.31
C ASN A 125 -19.29 4.25 5.61
N TYR A 126 -19.48 2.93 5.51
CA TYR A 126 -19.36 2.06 6.68
C TYR A 126 -17.90 1.91 7.11
N PHE A 127 -17.65 1.97 8.42
CA PHE A 127 -16.31 1.88 9.00
C PHE A 127 -15.70 0.47 8.90
N ASP A 128 -16.53 -0.56 8.80
CA ASP A 128 -16.12 -1.97 8.74
C ASP A 128 -16.15 -2.57 7.32
N ASP A 129 -16.52 -1.77 6.31
CA ASP A 129 -16.64 -2.22 4.93
C ASP A 129 -15.28 -2.16 4.22
N ILE A 130 -14.48 -3.21 4.40
CA ILE A 130 -13.15 -3.39 3.84
C ILE A 130 -13.22 -4.30 2.60
N VAL A 131 -12.77 -3.80 1.45
CA VAL A 131 -12.78 -4.54 0.17
C VAL A 131 -11.48 -5.28 -0.10
N CYS A 132 -10.39 -4.84 0.53
CA CYS A 132 -9.09 -5.47 0.39
C CYS A 132 -8.30 -5.36 1.69
N ARG A 133 -7.65 -6.46 2.07
CA ARG A 133 -6.69 -6.52 3.15
C ARG A 133 -5.40 -7.16 2.66
N VAL A 134 -4.28 -6.56 3.01
CA VAL A 134 -2.95 -7.13 2.76
C VAL A 134 -2.17 -7.13 4.07
N ASP A 135 -1.64 -8.30 4.43
CA ASP A 135 -0.81 -8.47 5.61
C ASP A 135 0.65 -8.74 5.17
N ALA A 136 1.61 -8.09 5.84
CA ALA A 136 3.04 -8.25 5.56
C ALA A 136 3.84 -8.31 6.86
N LEU A 137 4.78 -9.26 6.97
CA LEU A 137 5.74 -9.29 8.07
C LEU A 137 6.57 -8.00 8.09
N ILE A 138 6.80 -7.47 9.28
CA ILE A 138 7.70 -6.34 9.53
C ILE A 138 8.68 -6.72 10.65
N GLU A 139 9.93 -6.25 10.55
CA GLU A 139 11.07 -6.67 11.39
C GLU A 139 10.90 -6.43 12.92
#